data_AF-A0A8T0MXX7-F1
#
_entry.id   AF-A0A8T0MXX7-F1
#
_cell.length_a   1.000
_cell.length_b   1.000
_cell.length_c   1.000
_cell.angle_alpha   90.00
_cell.angle_beta   90.00
_cell.angle_gamma   90.00
#
_symmetry.space_group_name_H-M   'P 1'
#
loop_
_entity.id
_entity.type
_entity.pdbx_description
1 polymer ?
#
loop_
_entity_poly.entity_id
_entity_poly.type
_entity_poly.pdbx_seq_one_letter_code
_entity_poly.pdbx_strand_id
1 'polypeptide(L)'
;MDIFNPSCLPDEGFMIFVESTMGQGDPPDSMKGFWKYLLQKHLGAWWLEGLHYAVFGLGDSGYQKYNSMQFPAKKLDQRLLDLGAKQIIEKGLGDDQHPAGF
;
A
#
# COMPACT_ATOMS: atom_id res chain seq x y z
N MET A 1 -1.76 -5.37 8.48
CA MET A 1 -2.63 -6.09 7.52
C MET A 1 -2.89 -7.55 7.92
N ASP A 2 -2.62 -7.92 9.16
CA ASP A 2 -2.25 -9.29 9.56
C ASP A 2 -3.48 -10.10 9.95
N ILE A 3 -4.55 -9.37 10.26
CA ILE A 3 -5.88 -9.86 10.60
C ILE A 3 -6.77 -10.02 9.37
N PHE A 4 -6.37 -9.46 8.22
CA PHE A 4 -7.13 -9.55 6.98
C PHE A 4 -6.57 -10.66 6.09
N ASN A 5 -7.45 -11.52 5.57
CA ASN A 5 -7.05 -12.55 4.63
C ASN A 5 -7.01 -11.97 3.21
N PRO A 6 -5.83 -11.86 2.57
CA PRO A 6 -5.71 -11.26 1.25
C PRO A 6 -6.45 -12.02 0.14
N SER A 7 -6.81 -13.30 0.35
CA SER A 7 -7.62 -14.03 -0.63
C SER A 7 -9.04 -13.50 -0.79
N CYS A 8 -9.53 -12.71 0.19
CA CYS A 8 -10.86 -12.11 0.17
C CYS A 8 -10.89 -10.76 -0.58
N LEU A 9 -9.73 -10.22 -1.02
CA LEU A 9 -9.67 -8.95 -1.75
C LEU A 9 -10.61 -8.86 -2.97
N PRO A 10 -10.79 -9.91 -3.79
CA PRO A 10 -11.70 -9.83 -4.94
C PRO A 10 -13.17 -9.69 -4.58
N ASP A 11 -13.56 -10.08 -3.36
CA ASP A 11 -14.93 -10.01 -2.86
C ASP A 11 -15.27 -8.61 -2.29
N GLU A 12 -14.26 -7.77 -2.07
CA GLU A 12 -14.41 -6.42 -1.54
C GLU A 12 -14.66 -5.41 -2.67
N GLY A 13 -15.66 -4.55 -2.49
CA GLY A 13 -15.93 -3.47 -3.46
C GLY A 13 -15.03 -2.25 -3.28
N PHE A 14 -14.67 -1.93 -2.04
CA PHE A 14 -13.90 -0.74 -1.68
C PHE A 14 -12.88 -1.04 -0.58
N MET A 15 -11.62 -0.64 -0.77
CA MET A 15 -10.59 -0.79 0.25
C MET A 15 -9.66 0.42 0.35
N ILE A 16 -9.39 0.86 1.58
CA ILE A 16 -8.45 1.95 1.86
C ILE A 16 -7.25 1.36 2.59
N PHE A 17 -6.07 1.56 2.00
CA PHE A 17 -4.80 1.12 2.57
C PHE A 17 -4.11 2.31 3.22
N VAL A 18 -3.84 2.22 4.52
CA VAL A 18 -3.07 3.21 5.27
C VAL A 18 -1.83 2.52 5.80
N GLU A 19 -0.67 2.90 5.28
CA GLU A 19 0.60 2.24 5.60
C GLU A 19 1.60 3.23 6.20
N SER A 20 1.98 2.97 7.45
CA SER A 20 3.07 3.68 8.12
C SER A 20 4.40 2.97 7.87
N THR A 21 5.44 3.72 7.55
CA THR A 21 6.79 3.15 7.53
C THR A 21 7.55 3.46 8.80
N MET A 22 8.07 2.42 9.45
CA MET A 22 8.97 2.54 10.59
C MET A 22 10.39 2.10 10.19
N GLY A 23 11.41 2.86 10.58
CA GLY A 23 12.82 2.51 10.37
C GLY A 23 13.40 2.97 9.04
N GLN A 24 14.13 2.10 8.33
CA GLN A 24 14.95 2.45 7.15
C GLN A 24 14.22 2.32 5.80
N GLY A 25 12.89 2.20 5.80
CA GLY A 25 12.06 2.03 4.59
C GLY A 25 11.63 0.59 4.31
N ASP A 26 11.85 -0.33 5.26
CA ASP A 26 11.28 -1.67 5.18
C ASP A 26 9.78 -1.65 5.52
N PRO A 27 8.95 -2.45 4.82
CA PRO A 27 7.56 -2.60 5.20
C PRO A 27 7.46 -3.19 6.62
N PRO A 28 6.48 -2.75 7.42
CA PRO A 28 6.16 -3.36 8.71
C PRO A 28 6.05 -4.89 8.59
N ASP A 29 6.43 -5.64 9.64
CA ASP A 29 6.29 -7.10 9.65
C ASP A 29 4.86 -7.55 9.36
N SER A 30 3.92 -6.74 9.84
CA SER A 30 2.49 -6.81 9.58
C SER A 30 2.10 -6.81 8.10
N MET A 31 2.85 -6.10 7.26
CA MET A 31 2.59 -6.00 5.82
C MET A 31 3.25 -7.14 5.03
N LYS A 32 4.30 -7.78 5.55
CA LYS A 32 5.13 -8.74 4.80
C LYS A 32 4.33 -9.94 4.29
N GLY A 33 3.39 -10.46 5.09
CA GLY A 33 2.53 -11.59 4.69
C GLY A 33 1.60 -11.22 3.54
N PHE A 34 0.91 -10.10 3.68
CA PHE A 34 0.01 -9.55 2.67
C PHE A 34 0.75 -9.24 1.36
N TRP A 35 1.90 -8.58 1.45
CA TRP A 35 2.72 -8.26 0.28
C TRP A 35 3.22 -9.50 -0.47
N LYS A 36 3.68 -10.53 0.27
CA LYS A 36 4.08 -11.81 -0.34
C LYS A 36 2.92 -12.49 -1.07
N TYR A 37 1.71 -12.42 -0.52
CA TYR A 37 0.52 -12.96 -1.17
C TYR A 37 0.25 -12.24 -2.50
N LEU A 38 0.25 -10.91 -2.52
CA LEU A 38 0.02 -10.13 -3.74
C LEU A 38 1.07 -10.39 -4.83
N LEU A 39 2.28 -10.83 -4.48
CA LEU A 39 3.34 -11.16 -5.44
C LEU A 39 3.24 -12.58 -6.01
N GLN A 40 2.26 -13.38 -5.61
CA GLN A 40 2.10 -14.74 -6.12
C GLN A 40 1.80 -14.74 -7.63
N LYS A 41 2.58 -15.54 -8.39
CA LYS A 41 2.51 -15.58 -9.86
C LYS A 41 1.19 -16.08 -10.43
N HIS A 42 0.38 -16.77 -9.63
CA HIS A 42 -0.91 -17.29 -10.06
C HIS A 42 -2.00 -16.21 -10.06
N LEU A 43 -1.77 -15.07 -9.40
CA LEU A 43 -2.68 -13.94 -9.43
C LEU A 43 -2.60 -13.28 -10.81
N GLY A 44 -3.69 -13.38 -11.57
CA GLY A 44 -3.81 -12.81 -12.91
C GLY A 44 -3.98 -11.29 -12.88
N ALA A 45 -3.79 -10.65 -14.04
CA ALA A 45 -3.89 -9.20 -14.21
C ALA A 45 -5.31 -8.61 -13.99
N TRP A 46 -6.32 -9.47 -13.83
CA TRP A 46 -7.73 -9.09 -13.62
C TRP A 46 -8.25 -9.56 -12.27
N TRP A 47 -7.37 -10.04 -11.39
CA TRP A 47 -7.77 -10.65 -10.13
C TRP A 47 -8.52 -9.67 -9.20
N LEU A 48 -8.30 -8.37 -9.34
CA LEU A 48 -8.92 -7.30 -8.57
C LEU A 48 -9.81 -6.37 -9.41
N GLU A 49 -10.35 -6.82 -10.54
CA GLU A 49 -11.14 -5.97 -11.46
C GLU A 49 -12.35 -5.28 -10.79
N GLY A 50 -12.95 -5.92 -9.78
CA GLY A 50 -14.08 -5.35 -9.02
C GLY A 50 -13.68 -4.43 -7.85
N LEU A 51 -12.38 -4.36 -7.51
CA LEU A 51 -11.92 -3.64 -6.33
C LEU A 51 -11.62 -2.18 -6.66
N HIS A 52 -12.27 -1.28 -5.95
CA HIS A 52 -11.90 0.13 -5.90
C HIS A 52 -11.00 0.38 -4.69
N TYR A 53 -9.89 1.11 -4.87
CA TYR A 53 -8.95 1.31 -3.78
C TYR A 53 -8.36 2.72 -3.66
N ALA A 54 -7.86 3.04 -2.47
CA ALA A 54 -7.03 4.20 -2.19
C ALA A 54 -5.84 3.80 -1.32
N VAL A 55 -4.68 4.43 -1.53
CA VAL A 55 -3.46 4.18 -0.74
C VAL A 55 -3.00 5.50 -0.12
N PHE A 56 -2.72 5.48 1.18
CA PHE A 56 -2.13 6.59 1.92
C PHE A 56 -0.88 6.10 2.66
N GLY A 57 0.28 6.64 2.30
CA GLY A 57 1.55 6.35 2.96
C GLY A 57 1.88 7.42 4.01
N LEU A 58 2.23 7.00 5.22
CA LEU A 58 2.72 7.87 6.29
C LEU A 58 4.24 7.72 6.41
N GLY A 59 4.96 8.84 6.32
CA GLY A 59 6.42 8.91 6.48
C GLY A 59 6.87 10.15 7.27
N ASP A 60 8.18 10.25 7.46
CA ASP A 60 8.83 11.36 8.15
C ASP A 60 10.07 11.79 7.35
N SER A 61 10.05 13.00 6.78
CA SER A 61 11.14 13.52 5.95
C SER A 61 12.39 13.93 6.72
N GLY A 62 12.33 13.97 8.06
CA GLY A 62 13.48 14.08 8.95
C GLY A 62 14.38 12.84 8.92
N TYR A 63 13.89 11.71 8.40
CA TYR A 63 14.73 10.55 8.12
C TYR A 63 15.48 10.73 6.79
N GLN A 64 16.80 10.55 6.82
CA GLN A 64 17.70 10.62 5.65
C GLN A 64 17.28 9.79 4.43
N LYS A 65 16.37 8.82 4.62
CA LYS A 65 15.85 7.94 3.57
C LYS A 65 14.32 8.06 3.40
N TYR A 66 13.78 9.27 3.50
CA TYR A 66 12.36 9.56 3.25
C TYR A 66 11.82 8.96 1.93
N ASN A 67 12.63 9.01 0.86
CA ASN A 67 12.26 8.36 -0.40
C ASN A 67 12.10 6.86 -0.25
N SER A 68 12.96 6.18 0.53
CA SER A 68 12.89 4.75 0.86
C SER A 68 11.66 4.41 1.68
N MET A 69 11.23 5.32 2.57
CA MET A 69 10.00 5.19 3.36
C MET A 69 8.73 5.19 2.51
N GLN A 70 8.69 5.85 1.36
CA GLN A 70 7.48 5.82 0.52
C GLN A 70 7.41 4.62 -0.45
N PHE A 71 8.43 3.76 -0.51
CA PHE A 71 8.44 2.63 -1.44
C PHE A 71 7.34 1.60 -1.17
N PRO A 72 6.97 1.24 0.08
CA PRO A 72 5.93 0.25 0.32
C PRO A 72 4.58 0.69 -0.22
N ALA A 73 4.16 1.93 0.06
CA ALA A 73 2.91 2.50 -0.45
C ALA A 73 2.90 2.60 -1.99
N LYS A 74 4.01 3.08 -2.59
CA LYS A 74 4.15 3.17 -4.05
C LYS A 74 4.12 1.81 -4.74
N LYS A 75 4.79 0.81 -4.15
CA LYS A 75 4.81 -0.56 -4.68
C LYS A 75 3.44 -1.24 -4.53
N LEU A 76 2.76 -1.00 -3.41
CA LEU A 76 1.41 -1.50 -3.19
C LEU A 76 0.44 -0.92 -4.22
N ASP A 77 0.46 0.39 -4.41
CA ASP A 77 -0.35 1.09 -5.41
C ASP A 77 -0.14 0.51 -6.81
N GLN A 78 1.11 0.41 -7.26
CA GLN A 78 1.43 -0.17 -8.56
C GLN A 78 0.95 -1.63 -8.69
N ARG A 79 1.16 -2.44 -7.64
CA ARG A 79 0.78 -3.85 -7.69
C ARG A 79 -0.74 -4.05 -7.75
N LEU A 80 -1.51 -3.20 -7.09
CA LEU A 80 -2.97 -3.23 -7.14
C LEU A 80 -3.46 -2.88 -8.55
N LEU A 81 -2.87 -1.86 -9.19
CA LEU A 81 -3.14 -1.53 -10.60
C LEU A 81 -2.81 -2.69 -11.54
N ASP A 82 -1.65 -3.32 -11.36
CA ASP A 82 -1.23 -4.47 -12.19
C ASP A 82 -2.15 -5.69 -12.06
N LEU A 83 -2.92 -5.77 -10.96
CA LEU A 83 -3.90 -6.82 -10.69
C LEU A 83 -5.33 -6.42 -11.12
N GLY A 84 -5.51 -5.25 -11.73
CA GLY A 84 -6.76 -4.79 -12.31
C GLY A 84 -7.62 -3.92 -11.38
N ALA A 85 -7.14 -3.60 -10.17
CA ALA A 85 -7.88 -2.74 -9.24
C ALA A 85 -7.97 -1.30 -9.75
N LYS A 86 -9.05 -0.60 -9.39
CA LYS A 86 -9.30 0.77 -9.80
C LYS A 86 -9.02 1.76 -8.68
N GLN A 87 -8.06 2.66 -8.91
CA GLN A 87 -7.76 3.73 -7.97
C GLN A 87 -8.91 4.76 -7.90
N ILE A 88 -9.35 5.11 -6.70
CA ILE A 88 -10.43 6.09 -6.43
C ILE A 88 -9.86 7.51 -6.39
N ILE A 89 -8.69 7.66 -5.77
CA ILE A 89 -7.96 8.92 -5.62
C ILE A 89 -6.47 8.67 -5.77
N GLU A 90 -5.72 9.67 -6.24
CA GLU A 90 -4.26 9.59 -6.27
C GLU A 90 -3.70 9.28 -4.88
N LYS A 91 -2.68 8.40 -4.82
CA LYS A 91 -2.04 8.02 -3.56
C LYS A 91 -1.63 9.26 -2.76
N GLY A 92 -2.00 9.28 -1.49
CA GLY A 92 -1.56 10.33 -0.56
C GLY A 92 -0.26 9.95 0.13
N LEU A 93 0.56 10.94 0.43
CA LEU A 93 1.83 10.80 1.14
C LEU A 93 1.86 11.86 2.25
N GLY A 94 1.66 11.43 3.49
CA GLY A 94 1.74 12.29 4.68
C GLY A 94 3.17 12.35 5.20
N ASP A 95 3.59 13.53 5.62
CA ASP A 95 4.93 13.81 6.15
C ASP A 95 4.84 14.44 7.55
N ASP A 96 5.27 13.71 8.58
CA ASP A 96 5.20 14.17 9.98
C ASP A 96 6.03 15.44 10.24
N GLN A 97 7.09 15.68 9.45
CA GLN A 97 7.92 16.89 9.54
C GLN A 97 7.44 18.02 8.63
N HIS A 98 6.28 17.87 7.97
CA HIS A 98 5.75 18.94 7.14
C HIS A 98 5.50 20.18 8.02
N PRO A 99 5.98 21.38 7.65
CA PRO A 99 5.87 22.58 8.48
C PRO A 99 4.42 23.01 8.77
N ALA A 100 3.44 22.45 8.05
CA ALA A 100 2.01 22.63 8.29
C ALA A 100 1.33 21.47 9.04
N GLY A 101 2.03 20.35 9.30
CA GLY A 101 1.53 19.19 10.06
C GLY A 101 0.56 18.25 9.32
N PHE A 102 0.63 18.19 7.98
CA PHE A 102 -0.21 17.32 7.14
C PHE A 102 0.64 16.47 6.18
#